data_AF-A0A0P0X009-F1
#
_entry.id   AF-A0A0P0X009-F1
#
_cell.length_a   1.000
_cell.length_b   1.000
_cell.length_c   1.000
_cell.angle_alpha   90.00
_cell.angle_beta   90.00
_cell.angle_gamma   90.00
#
_symmetry.space_group_name_H-M   'P 1'
#
loop_
_entity.id
_entity.type
_entity.pdbx_description
1 polymer ?
#
loop_
_entity_poly.entity_id
_entity_poly.type
_entity_poly.pdbx_seq_one_letter_code
_entity_poly.pdbx_strand_id
1 'polypeptide(L)' 'AKPLLDSNNMKELVDPSLDVGYDPEEMAHILAVASMCIHHSSSSRPSMKSVSAMNTLTIRPL' A
#
# COMPACT_ATOMS: atom_id res chain seq x y z
N ALA A 1 -4.29 -10.85 6.98
CA ALA A 1 -3.75 -9.64 6.31
C ALA A 1 -2.86 -10.00 5.12
N LYS A 2 -1.67 -10.63 5.32
CA LYS A 2 -0.79 -11.04 4.20
C LYS A 2 -1.47 -11.68 2.98
N PRO A 3 -2.37 -12.68 3.14
CA PRO A 3 -2.98 -13.35 2.00
C PRO A 3 -3.79 -12.43 1.09
N LEU A 4 -4.34 -11.35 1.66
CA LEU A 4 -5.17 -10.38 0.94
C LEU A 4 -4.32 -9.30 0.24
N LEU A 5 -3.11 -9.04 0.75
CA LEU A 5 -2.13 -8.18 0.09
C LEU A 5 -1.45 -8.93 -1.07
N ASP A 6 -1.19 -10.23 -0.89
CA ASP A 6 -0.57 -11.08 -1.90
C ASP A 6 -1.54 -11.42 -3.06
N SER A 7 -2.86 -11.46 -2.79
CA SER A 7 -3.87 -11.69 -3.82
C SER A 7 -4.15 -10.46 -4.71
N ASN A 8 -3.58 -9.29 -4.36
CA ASN A 8 -3.79 -8.00 -5.02
C ASN A 8 -5.28 -7.66 -5.25
N ASN A 9 -6.18 -8.24 -4.45
CA ASN A 9 -7.61 -8.01 -4.58
C ASN A 9 -8.00 -6.74 -3.83
N MET A 10 -7.75 -5.61 -4.49
CA MET A 10 -7.93 -4.26 -3.94
C MET A 10 -9.30 -4.06 -3.30
N LYS A 11 -10.36 -4.57 -3.94
CA LYS A 11 -11.76 -4.40 -3.49
C LYS A 11 -12.04 -5.06 -2.14
N GLU A 12 -11.31 -6.10 -1.77
CA GLU A 12 -11.45 -6.75 -0.45
C GLU A 12 -10.60 -6.07 0.63
N LEU A 13 -9.65 -5.20 0.24
CA LEU A 13 -8.78 -4.49 1.17
C LEU A 13 -9.23 -3.06 1.46
N VAL A 14 -9.95 -2.44 0.54
CA VAL A 14 -10.44 -1.06 0.69
C VAL A 14 -11.56 -1.02 1.72
N ASP A 15 -11.55 0.03 2.54
CA ASP A 15 -12.62 0.30 3.49
C ASP A 15 -13.96 0.47 2.74
N PRO A 16 -15.01 -0.31 3.07
CA PRO A 16 -16.30 -0.23 2.38
C PRO A 16 -16.95 1.16 2.39
N SER A 17 -16.59 2.03 3.34
CA SER A 17 -17.09 3.40 3.41
C SER A 17 -16.51 4.32 2.33
N LEU A 18 -15.38 3.96 1.70
CA LEU A 18 -14.85 4.68 0.55
C LEU A 18 -15.65 4.40 -0.72
N ASP A 19 -16.44 3.32 -0.79
CA ASP A 19 -17.17 2.88 -2.00
C ASP A 19 -16.27 2.82 -3.25
N VAL A 20 -16.30 3.88 -4.10
CA VAL A 20 -15.43 4.07 -5.28
C VAL A 20 -14.60 5.36 -5.22
N GLY A 21 -14.55 6.02 -4.07
CA GLY A 21 -13.89 7.31 -3.83
C GLY A 21 -12.38 7.22 -3.60
N TYR A 22 -11.71 6.21 -4.17
CA TYR A 22 -10.27 6.07 -4.12
C TYR A 22 -9.71 5.98 -5.53
N ASP A 23 -8.51 6.51 -5.73
CA ASP A 23 -7.78 6.31 -6.97
C ASP A 23 -7.18 4.89 -6.98
N PRO A 24 -7.49 4.04 -7.98
CA PRO A 24 -6.97 2.68 -8.04
C PRO A 24 -5.44 2.60 -8.15
N GLU A 25 -4.78 3.59 -8.78
CA GLU A 25 -3.33 3.66 -8.93
C GLU A 25 -2.68 4.04 -7.60
N GLU A 26 -3.22 5.03 -6.89
CA GLU A 26 -2.77 5.36 -5.53
C GLU A 26 -2.97 4.15 -4.58
N MET A 27 -4.08 3.44 -4.72
CA MET A 27 -4.36 2.25 -3.92
C MET A 27 -3.35 1.14 -4.20
N ALA A 28 -3.02 0.87 -5.46
CA ALA A 28 -1.99 -0.10 -5.83
C ALA A 28 -0.62 0.25 -5.22
N HIS A 29 -0.25 1.53 -5.20
CA HIS A 29 0.98 2.00 -4.56
C HIS A 29 0.97 1.78 -3.04
N ILE A 30 -0.14 2.14 -2.37
CA ILE A 30 -0.27 1.94 -0.92
C ILE A 30 -0.21 0.45 -0.57
N LEU A 31 -0.85 -0.42 -1.35
CA LEU A 31 -0.82 -1.87 -1.16
C LEU A 31 0.60 -2.44 -1.28
N ALA A 32 1.38 -1.97 -2.26
CA ALA A 32 2.78 -2.38 -2.42
C ALA A 32 3.63 -1.97 -1.21
N VAL A 33 3.48 -0.73 -0.74
CA VAL A 33 4.17 -0.23 0.46
C VAL A 33 3.75 -1.01 1.70
N ALA A 34 2.45 -1.28 1.86
CA ALA A 34 1.93 -2.06 2.98
C ALA A 34 2.49 -3.50 3.00
N SER A 35 2.63 -4.14 1.83
CA SER A 35 3.24 -5.48 1.70
C SER A 35 4.70 -5.49 2.20
N MET A 36 5.50 -4.48 1.82
CA MET A 36 6.88 -4.33 2.31
C MET A 36 6.94 -4.14 3.84
N CYS A 37 6.02 -3.34 4.41
CA CYS A 37 5.96 -3.07 5.85
C CYS A 37 5.70 -4.32 6.70
N ILE A 38 4.96 -5.30 6.18
CA ILE A 38 4.63 -6.54 6.91
C ILE A 38 5.53 -7.72 6.51
N HIS A 39 6.65 -7.47 5.83
CA HIS A 39 7.57 -8.51 5.39
C HIS A 39 8.04 -9.37 6.58
N HIS A 40 8.23 -10.68 6.35
CA HIS A 40 8.55 -11.60 7.46
C HIS A 40 9.90 -11.24 8.11
N SER A 41 10.89 -10.92 7.27
CA SER A 41 12.20 -10.45 7.71
C SER A 41 12.11 -8.98 8.12
N SER A 42 12.55 -8.67 9.35
CA SER A 42 12.58 -7.31 9.88
C SER A 42 13.54 -6.41 9.11
N SER A 43 14.64 -6.93 8.59
CA SER A 43 15.63 -6.17 7.81
C SER A 43 15.13 -5.76 6.43
N SER A 44 14.11 -6.45 5.91
CA SER A 44 13.48 -6.12 4.62
C SER A 44 12.34 -5.10 4.77
N ARG A 45 11.91 -4.79 6.00
CA ARG A 45 10.87 -3.78 6.23
C ARG A 45 11.48 -2.39 6.05
N PRO A 46 10.81 -1.48 5.32
CA PRO A 46 11.30 -0.13 5.15
C PRO A 46 11.25 0.65 6.48
N SER A 47 12.14 1.64 6.62
CA SER A 47 12.05 2.60 7.71
C SER A 47 10.83 3.51 7.53
N MET A 48 10.30 4.08 8.62
CA MET A 48 9.16 5.00 8.53
C MET A 48 9.47 6.23 7.64
N LYS A 49 10.72 6.69 7.66
CA LYS A 49 11.19 7.77 6.77
C LYS A 49 11.16 7.37 5.29
N SER A 50 11.50 6.11 5.00
CA SER A 50 11.41 5.55 3.65
C SER A 50 9.96 5.42 3.19
N VAL A 51 9.06 4.96 4.07
CA VAL A 51 7.61 4.85 3.78
C VAL A 51 7.02 6.22 3.43
N SER A 52 7.30 7.26 4.22
CA SER A 52 6.81 8.61 3.93
C SER A 52 7.35 9.17 2.61
N ALA A 53 8.61 8.85 2.28
CA ALA A 53 9.21 9.28 1.02
C ALA A 53 8.61 8.55 -0.19
N MET A 54 8.39 7.23 -0.08
CA MET A 54 7.76 6.42 -1.15
C MET A 54 6.36 6.92 -1.46
N ASN A 55 5.51 7.12 -0.44
CA ASN A 55 4.13 7.58 -0.60
C ASN A 55 4.05 8.97 -1.24
N THR A 56 4.96 9.88 -0.86
CA THR A 56 4.96 11.27 -1.39
C THR A 56 5.43 11.35 -2.85
N LEU A 57 6.34 10.46 -3.26
CA LEU A 57 6.93 10.46 -4.60
C LEU A 57 6.09 9.72 -5.65
N THR A 58 5.20 8.82 -5.22
CA THR A 58 4.36 8.02 -6.15
C THR A 58 2.92 8.52 -6.28
N ILE A 59 2.40 9.29 -5.30
CA ILE A 59 1.01 9.77 -5.28
C ILE A 59 0.84 11.18 -5.90
N ARG A 60 1.92 11.94 -6.08
CA ARG A 60 1.88 13.23 -6.78
C ARG A 60 2.55 13.09 -8.14
N PRO A 61 1.84 12.68 -9.22
CA PRO A 61 2.34 12.96 -10.55
C PRO A 61 2.29 14.48 -10.75
N LEU A 62 3.33 15.02 -11.39
CA LEU A 62 3.36 16.40 -11.88
C LEU A 62 2.20 16.67 -12.85
#